data_AF-A0A0B3B3E4-F1
#
_entry.id   AF-A0A0B3B3E4-F1
#
_cell.length_a   1.000
_cell.length_b   1.000
_cell.length_c   1.000
_cell.angle_alpha   90.00
_cell.angle_beta   90.00
_cell.angle_gamma   90.00
#
_symmetry.space_group_name_H-M   'P 1'
#
loop_
_entity.id
_entity.type
_entity.pdbx_description
1 polymer ?
#
loop_
_entity_poly.entity_id
_entity_poly.type
_entity_poly.pdbx_seq_one_letter_code
_entity_poly.pdbx_strand_id
1 'polypeptide(L)'
;MTIQYTPLSASESKEYLGKEQENLKSFVGKFTKLNLKQAKDFRKELEELNLIKINAKHISKIIDLLPTNQEEINKIFTDISLDENETKKIIDVVNKFE
;
A
#
# COMPACT_ATOMS: atom_id res chain seq x y z
N MET A 1 -5.21 18.95 -21.57
CA MET A 1 -4.44 17.75 -21.17
C MET A 1 -4.58 17.64 -19.66
N THR A 2 -5.30 16.65 -19.15
CA THR A 2 -5.43 16.45 -17.70
C THR A 2 -4.27 15.57 -17.24
N ILE A 3 -3.47 16.06 -16.30
CA ILE A 3 -2.38 15.27 -15.72
C ILE A 3 -3.01 14.23 -14.79
N GLN A 4 -2.73 12.95 -15.03
CA GLN A 4 -3.11 11.86 -14.14
C GLN A 4 -1.92 11.48 -13.24
N TYR A 5 -2.18 11.24 -11.97
CA TYR A 5 -1.19 10.80 -10.98
C TYR A 5 -1.69 9.57 -10.26
N THR A 6 -0.82 8.58 -10.10
CA THR A 6 -1.09 7.36 -9.34
C THR A 6 -0.14 7.28 -8.15
N PRO A 7 -0.64 7.27 -6.92
CA PRO A 7 0.17 6.99 -5.73
C PRO A 7 0.78 5.58 -5.83
N LEU A 8 2.08 5.47 -5.54
CA LEU A 8 2.79 4.20 -5.47
C LEU A 8 3.28 3.97 -4.04
N SER A 9 3.30 2.73 -3.60
CA SER A 9 4.05 2.32 -2.41
C SER A 9 5.55 2.43 -2.66
N ALA A 10 6.35 2.45 -1.60
CA ALA A 10 7.81 2.42 -1.68
C ALA A 10 8.29 1.18 -2.45
N SER A 11 7.66 0.02 -2.26
CA SER A 11 7.98 -1.20 -3.01
C SER A 11 7.72 -1.06 -4.51
N GLU A 12 6.61 -0.45 -4.90
CA GLU A 12 6.23 -0.25 -6.29
C GLU A 12 7.11 0.79 -6.99
N SER A 13 7.53 1.82 -6.26
CA SER A 13 8.39 2.89 -6.80
C SER A 13 9.69 2.36 -7.41
N LYS A 14 10.19 1.21 -6.93
CA LYS A 14 11.41 0.55 -7.43
C LYS A 14 11.34 0.14 -8.89
N GLU A 15 10.14 0.00 -9.46
CA GLU A 15 9.94 -0.26 -10.89
C GLU A 15 10.46 0.89 -11.77
N TYR A 16 10.40 2.12 -11.26
CA TYR A 16 10.75 3.33 -11.98
C TYR A 16 12.19 3.79 -11.72
N LEU A 17 12.94 3.05 -10.89
CA LEU A 17 14.33 3.33 -10.57
C LEU A 17 15.26 2.58 -11.54
N GLY A 18 15.93 3.34 -12.39
CA GLY A 18 16.90 2.85 -13.37
C GLY A 18 18.25 2.48 -12.74
N LYS A 19 19.21 2.07 -13.60
CA LYS A 19 20.56 1.66 -13.18
C LYS A 19 21.32 2.78 -12.47
N GLU A 20 21.14 4.02 -12.91
CA GLU A 20 21.79 5.19 -12.30
C GLU A 20 21.27 5.49 -10.88
N GLN A 21 20.09 4.97 -10.51
CA GLN A 21 19.46 5.14 -9.21
C GLN A 21 19.56 3.90 -8.32
N GLU A 22 20.54 3.02 -8.55
CA GLU A 22 20.73 1.78 -7.80
C GLU A 22 20.92 2.01 -6.29
N ASN A 23 21.62 3.07 -5.91
CA ASN A 23 21.76 3.49 -4.50
C ASN A 23 20.40 3.82 -3.87
N LEU A 24 19.53 4.53 -4.59
CA LEU A 24 18.19 4.85 -4.13
C LEU A 24 17.31 3.60 -4.06
N LYS A 25 17.39 2.72 -5.06
CA LYS A 25 16.68 1.43 -5.05
C LYS A 25 17.06 0.58 -3.84
N SER A 26 18.35 0.54 -3.52
CA SER A 26 18.88 -0.15 -2.34
C SER A 26 18.43 0.51 -1.04
N PHE A 27 18.42 1.84 -0.98
CA PHE A 27 17.92 2.60 0.17
C PHE A 27 16.44 2.31 0.43
N VAL A 28 15.59 2.44 -0.59
CA VAL A 28 14.16 2.12 -0.50
C VAL A 28 13.96 0.66 -0.06
N GLY A 29 14.80 -0.25 -0.55
CA GLY A 29 14.82 -1.65 -0.12
C GLY A 29 14.90 -1.88 1.39
N LYS A 30 15.53 -0.98 2.14
CA LYS A 30 15.67 -1.09 3.60
C LYS A 30 14.37 -0.79 4.36
N PHE A 31 13.41 -0.11 3.72
CA PHE A 31 12.15 0.32 4.34
C PHE A 31 10.95 -0.48 3.85
N THR A 32 11.15 -1.42 2.92
CA THR A 32 10.08 -2.22 2.32
C THR A 32 10.21 -3.67 2.74
N LYS A 33 9.15 -4.27 3.28
CA LYS A 33 9.12 -5.72 3.54
C LYS A 33 8.83 -6.52 2.26
N LEU A 34 8.02 -5.96 1.35
CA LEU A 34 7.57 -6.64 0.13
C LEU A 34 8.49 -6.38 -1.06
N ASN A 35 8.68 -7.40 -1.89
CA ASN A 35 9.24 -7.22 -3.22
C ASN A 35 8.21 -6.59 -4.20
N LEU A 36 8.67 -6.16 -5.38
CA LEU A 36 7.83 -5.48 -6.37
C LEU A 36 6.60 -6.31 -6.78
N LYS A 37 6.76 -7.62 -6.96
CA LYS A 37 5.66 -8.50 -7.37
C LYS A 37 4.62 -8.62 -6.26
N GLN A 38 5.06 -8.90 -5.03
CA GLN A 38 4.18 -8.99 -3.86
C GLN A 38 3.40 -7.70 -3.64
N ALA A 39 4.05 -6.53 -3.78
CA ALA A 39 3.38 -5.25 -3.62
C ALA A 39 2.28 -5.00 -4.68
N LYS A 40 2.53 -5.38 -5.95
CA LYS A 40 1.51 -5.29 -7.01
C LYS A 40 0.35 -6.27 -6.81
N ASP A 41 0.65 -7.50 -6.41
CA ASP A 41 -0.37 -8.51 -6.10
C ASP A 41 -1.23 -8.04 -4.92
N PHE A 42 -0.61 -7.46 -3.89
CA PHE A 42 -1.29 -6.92 -2.72
C PHE A 42 -2.19 -5.72 -3.07
N ARG A 43 -1.70 -4.78 -3.90
CA ARG A 43 -2.52 -3.67 -4.41
C ARG A 43 -3.80 -4.19 -5.07
N LYS A 44 -3.65 -5.20 -5.94
CA LYS A 44 -4.77 -5.77 -6.67
C LYS A 44 -5.82 -6.36 -5.72
N GLU A 45 -5.41 -7.13 -4.72
CA GLU A 45 -6.35 -7.68 -3.72
C GLU A 45 -7.05 -6.57 -2.91
N LEU A 46 -6.35 -5.49 -2.57
CA LEU A 46 -6.95 -4.34 -1.88
C LEU A 46 -7.96 -3.59 -2.75
N GLU A 47 -7.66 -3.41 -4.04
CA GLU A 47 -8.57 -2.78 -5.01
C GLU A 47 -9.83 -3.63 -5.24
N GLU A 48 -9.68 -4.96 -5.27
CA GLU A 48 -10.79 -5.92 -5.42
C GLU A 48 -11.78 -5.91 -4.24
N LEU A 49 -11.39 -5.40 -3.06
CA LEU A 49 -12.32 -5.19 -1.94
C LEU A 49 -13.41 -4.16 -2.27
N ASN A 50 -13.19 -3.30 -3.29
CA ASN A 50 -14.15 -2.29 -3.77
C ASN A 50 -14.75 -1.42 -2.64
N LEU A 51 -13.92 -1.05 -1.65
CA LEU A 51 -14.34 -0.22 -0.52
C LEU A 51 -14.39 1.26 -0.93
N ILE A 52 -15.59 1.83 -0.98
CA ILE A 52 -15.86 3.20 -1.48
C ILE A 52 -15.03 4.28 -0.76
N LYS A 53 -14.75 4.08 0.52
CA LYS A 53 -13.98 5.01 1.36
C LYS A 53 -12.46 4.97 1.09
N ILE A 54 -11.97 3.92 0.44
CA ILE A 54 -10.55 3.72 0.20
C ILE A 54 -10.17 4.30 -1.16
N ASN A 55 -9.08 5.07 -1.19
CA ASN A 55 -8.51 5.60 -2.42
C ASN A 55 -7.10 5.04 -2.64
N ALA A 56 -6.51 5.35 -3.80
CA ALA A 56 -5.19 4.85 -4.17
C ALA A 56 -4.07 5.25 -3.18
N LYS A 57 -4.20 6.39 -2.48
CA LYS A 57 -3.22 6.85 -1.49
C LYS A 57 -3.30 6.00 -0.21
N HIS A 58 -4.50 5.66 0.24
CA HIS A 58 -4.70 4.74 1.35
C HIS A 58 -4.13 3.36 1.01
N ILE A 59 -4.38 2.84 -0.19
CA ILE A 59 -3.85 1.55 -0.66
C ILE A 59 -2.32 1.55 -0.61
N SER A 60 -1.65 2.55 -1.19
CA SER A 60 -0.19 2.65 -1.12
C SER A 60 0.32 2.61 0.32
N LYS A 61 -0.37 3.29 1.25
CA LYS A 61 0.05 3.36 2.65
C LYS A 61 -0.17 2.05 3.40
N ILE A 62 -1.24 1.31 3.09
CA ILE A 62 -1.47 -0.03 3.62
C ILE A 62 -0.35 -0.97 3.17
N ILE A 63 0.05 -0.91 1.89
CA ILE A 63 1.15 -1.72 1.35
C ILE A 63 2.48 -1.39 2.05
N ASP A 64 2.76 -0.11 2.30
CA ASP A 64 4.00 0.31 2.96
C ASP A 64 4.06 -0.08 4.44
N LEU A 65 2.94 0.02 5.15
CA LEU A 65 2.91 -0.17 6.60
C LEU A 65 2.56 -1.58 7.05
N LEU A 66 1.84 -2.36 6.22
CA LEU A 66 1.32 -3.69 6.56
C LEU A 66 0.59 -3.68 7.92
N PRO A 67 -0.50 -2.89 8.06
CA PRO A 67 -1.22 -2.75 9.32
C PRO A 67 -1.98 -4.02 9.72
N THR A 68 -1.65 -4.60 10.87
CA THR A 68 -2.17 -5.92 11.33
C THR A 68 -3.33 -5.81 12.30
N ASN A 69 -3.61 -4.60 12.79
CA ASN A 69 -4.63 -4.36 13.80
C ASN A 69 -5.37 -3.02 13.55
N GLN A 70 -6.50 -2.86 14.23
CA GLN A 70 -7.37 -1.69 14.07
C GLN A 70 -6.68 -0.38 14.44
N GLU A 71 -5.79 -0.37 15.43
CA GLU A 71 -5.06 0.84 15.81
C GLU A 71 -4.13 1.31 14.69
N GLU A 72 -3.42 0.40 14.04
CA GLU A 72 -2.56 0.68 12.88
C GLU A 72 -3.36 1.13 11.65
N ILE A 73 -4.52 0.52 11.40
CA ILE A 73 -5.46 0.97 10.35
C ILE A 73 -5.90 2.42 10.64
N ASN A 74 -6.31 2.74 11.86
CA ASN A 74 -6.74 4.09 12.24
C ASN A 74 -5.63 5.15 12.06
N LYS A 75 -4.35 4.78 12.21
CA LYS A 75 -3.23 5.69 11.93
C LYS A 75 -3.10 6.05 10.44
N ILE A 76 -3.64 5.24 9.53
CA ILE A 76 -3.68 5.49 8.09
C ILE A 76 -4.90 6.35 7.74
N PHE A 77 -6.06 6.00 8.29
CA PHE A 77 -7.34 6.65 8.01
C PHE A 77 -7.65 7.73 9.04
N THR A 78 -6.92 8.85 8.97
CA THR A 78 -7.08 9.97 9.92
C THR A 78 -8.22 10.91 9.54
N ASP A 79 -8.52 11.02 8.26
CA ASP A 79 -9.56 11.93 7.74
C ASP A 79 -10.95 11.27 7.62
N ILE A 80 -11.02 9.93 7.69
CA ILE A 80 -12.25 9.15 7.53
C ILE A 80 -12.24 7.96 8.49
N SER A 81 -13.42 7.51 8.90
CA SER A 81 -13.56 6.33 9.76
C SER A 81 -14.09 5.12 8.96
N LEU A 82 -13.39 3.99 9.10
CA LEU A 82 -13.82 2.70 8.61
C LEU A 82 -14.67 2.00 9.66
N ASP A 83 -15.69 1.27 9.22
CA ASP A 83 -16.44 0.38 10.12
C ASP A 83 -15.67 -0.92 10.40
N GLU A 84 -16.18 -1.73 11.32
CA GLU A 84 -15.56 -2.99 11.73
C GLU A 84 -15.43 -3.99 10.57
N ASN A 85 -16.40 -4.02 9.65
CA ASN A 85 -16.39 -4.94 8.51
C ASN A 85 -15.34 -4.52 7.48
N GLU A 86 -15.30 -3.24 7.15
CA GLU A 86 -14.28 -2.63 6.27
C GLU A 86 -12.88 -2.87 6.85
N THR A 87 -12.69 -2.58 8.13
CA THR A 87 -11.40 -2.77 8.83
C THR A 87 -10.96 -4.23 8.80
N LYS A 88 -11.87 -5.16 9.13
CA LYS A 88 -11.56 -6.59 9.14
C LYS A 88 -11.16 -7.10 7.76
N LYS A 89 -11.87 -6.72 6.70
CA LYS A 89 -11.53 -7.10 5.32
C LYS A 89 -10.12 -6.66 4.93
N ILE A 90 -9.71 -5.44 5.31
CA ILE A 90 -8.36 -4.96 5.03
C ILE A 90 -7.33 -5.81 5.77
N ILE A 91 -7.52 -6.03 7.07
CA ILE A 91 -6.61 -6.83 7.89
C ILE A 91 -6.50 -8.26 7.36
N ASP A 92 -7.62 -8.88 6.95
CA ASP A 92 -7.63 -10.22 6.36
C ASP A 92 -6.79 -10.31 5.08
N VAL A 93 -6.76 -9.25 4.26
CA VAL A 93 -5.85 -9.18 3.10
C VAL A 93 -4.42 -8.93 3.55
N VAL A 94 -4.16 -7.97 4.46
CA VAL A 94 -2.80 -7.66 4.95
C VAL A 94 -2.11 -8.91 5.48
N ASN A 95 -2.81 -9.74 6.25
CA ASN A 95 -2.27 -10.97 6.85
C ASN A 95 -1.80 -12.02 5.82
N LYS A 96 -2.20 -11.92 4.56
CA LYS A 96 -1.68 -12.79 3.48
C LYS A 96 -0.29 -12.37 2.98
N PHE A 97 0.11 -11.13 3.25
CA PHE A 97 1.33 -10.52 2.75
C PHE A 97 2.33 -10.14 3.87
N GLU A 98 1.95 -10.25 5.14
CA GLU A 98 2.85 -10.00 6.29
C GLU A 98 3.98 -11.04 6.42
#